data_AF-A0A522M767-F1
#
_entry.id   AF-A0A522M767-F1
#
_cell.length_a   1.000
_cell.length_b   1.000
_cell.length_c   1.000
_cell.angle_alpha   90.00
_cell.angle_beta   90.00
_cell.angle_gamma   90.00
#
_symmetry.space_group_name_H-M   'P 1'
#
loop_
_entity.id
_entity.type
_entity.pdbx_description
1 polymer ?
#
loop_
_entity_poly.entity_id
_entity_poly.type
_entity_poly.pdbx_seq_one_letter_code
_entity_poly.pdbx_strand_id
1 'polypeptide(L)'
;MEDPSLFRIDWEVLAEVLAAIVVLSFFIERALSLLFEHRLFVKQLAQRGLKEPIAFVVSLLVVRYWNFDALSVLFHSDTTTWWGYAITAAIIAGGSKASIKLFHDVMGTKSAALRQLQATKEVKAKG
;
A
#
# COMPACT_ATOMS: atom_id res chain seq x y z
N MET A 1 -11.05 -29.35 -2.52
CA MET A 1 -10.44 -29.17 -3.84
C MET A 1 -10.39 -27.67 -4.04
N GLU A 2 -9.24 -27.04 -3.80
CA GLU A 2 -9.08 -25.58 -3.94
C GLU A 2 -9.20 -25.25 -5.43
N ASP A 3 -10.24 -24.52 -5.79
CA ASP A 3 -10.50 -24.14 -7.17
C ASP A 3 -9.46 -23.09 -7.59
N PRO A 4 -8.58 -23.34 -8.58
CA PRO A 4 -7.52 -22.41 -8.97
C PRO A 4 -8.06 -21.08 -9.52
N SER A 5 -9.36 -21.03 -9.81
CA SER A 5 -10.09 -19.86 -10.29
C SER A 5 -10.39 -18.82 -9.20
N LEU A 6 -10.19 -19.16 -7.92
CA LEU A 6 -10.50 -18.28 -6.77
C LEU A 6 -9.63 -17.01 -6.69
N PHE A 7 -8.44 -17.01 -7.31
CA PHE A 7 -7.51 -15.88 -7.32
C PHE A 7 -7.41 -15.24 -8.72
N ARG A 8 -8.56 -14.91 -9.32
CA ARG A 8 -8.58 -14.00 -10.47
C ARG A 8 -8.41 -12.58 -9.96
N ILE A 9 -7.20 -12.05 -10.08
CA ILE A 9 -6.91 -10.64 -9.81
C ILE A 9 -7.56 -9.82 -10.91
N ASP A 10 -8.51 -8.98 -10.53
CA ASP A 10 -9.02 -7.91 -11.39
C ASP A 10 -7.96 -6.81 -11.45
N TRP A 11 -7.31 -6.68 -12.60
CA TRP A 11 -6.24 -5.71 -12.82
C TRP A 11 -6.74 -4.27 -12.91
N GLU A 12 -7.99 -4.07 -13.32
CA GLU A 12 -8.61 -2.76 -13.41
C GLU A 12 -8.89 -2.23 -12.00
N VAL A 13 -9.60 -3.03 -11.19
CA VAL A 13 -9.86 -2.73 -9.77
C VAL A 13 -8.56 -2.54 -9.00
N LEU A 14 -7.57 -3.42 -9.21
CA LEU A 14 -6.26 -3.29 -8.57
C LEU A 14 -5.57 -1.97 -8.94
N ALA A 15 -5.58 -1.58 -10.22
CA ALA A 15 -4.96 -0.33 -10.66
C ALA A 15 -5.67 0.89 -10.07
N GLU A 16 -7.00 0.89 -10.02
CA GLU A 16 -7.79 1.96 -9.40
C GLU A 16 -7.50 2.10 -7.91
N VAL A 17 -7.49 0.99 -7.17
CA VAL A 17 -7.20 0.97 -5.73
C VAL A 17 -5.78 1.47 -5.46
N LEU A 18 -4.79 1.03 -6.25
CA LEU A 18 -3.41 1.49 -6.11
C LEU A 18 -3.27 2.98 -6.43
N ALA A 19 -3.93 3.46 -7.49
CA ALA A 19 -3.94 4.88 -7.84
C ALA A 19 -4.55 5.72 -6.72
N ALA A 20 -5.69 5.28 -6.16
CA ALA A 20 -6.35 5.94 -5.04
C ALA A 20 -5.44 5.99 -3.80
N ILE A 21 -4.77 4.89 -3.45
CA ILE A 21 -3.82 4.84 -2.32
C ILE A 21 -2.66 5.82 -2.54
N VAL A 22 -2.06 5.86 -3.73
CA VAL A 22 -0.93 6.74 -4.05
C VAL A 22 -1.34 8.21 -3.95
N VAL A 23 -2.46 8.56 -4.59
CA VAL A 23 -3.00 9.93 -4.57
C VAL A 23 -3.32 10.34 -3.14
N LEU A 24 -4.03 9.49 -2.39
CA LEU A 24 -4.41 9.78 -1.01
C LEU A 24 -3.19 9.90 -0.09
N SER A 25 -2.19 9.03 -0.25
CA SER A 25 -0.93 9.12 0.49
C SER A 25 -0.22 10.45 0.23
N PHE A 26 -0.17 10.92 -1.02
CA PHE A 26 0.40 12.22 -1.35
C PHE A 26 -0.37 13.37 -0.69
N PHE A 27 -1.70 13.36 -0.75
CA PHE A 27 -2.53 14.40 -0.11
C PHE A 27 -2.31 14.46 1.40
N ILE A 28 -2.33 13.30 2.08
CA ILE A 28 -2.11 13.22 3.53
C ILE A 28 -0.69 13.68 3.88
N GLU A 29 0.32 13.24 3.11
CA GLU A 29 1.71 13.64 3.31
C GLU A 29 1.89 15.16 3.18
N ARG A 30 1.29 15.78 2.16
CA ARG A 30 1.36 17.24 1.96
C ARG A 30 0.56 18.03 2.99
N ALA A 31 -0.59 17.53 3.43
CA ALA A 31 -1.37 18.18 4.49
C ALA A 31 -0.62 18.14 5.84
N LEU A 32 -0.07 16.98 6.19
CA LEU A 32 0.64 16.79 7.45
C LEU A 32 2.04 17.41 7.45
N SER A 33 2.67 17.63 6.30
CA SER A 33 3.98 18.31 6.26
C SER A 33 3.92 19.71 6.87
N LEU A 34 2.81 20.44 6.66
CA LEU A 34 2.60 21.75 7.28
C LEU A 34 2.64 21.69 8.82
N LEU A 35 2.08 20.63 9.40
CA LEU A 35 2.11 20.40 10.85
C LEU A 35 3.49 19.91 11.31
N PHE A 36 4.08 18.96 10.59
CA PHE A 36 5.31 18.28 10.98
C PHE A 36 6.58 19.10 10.77
N GLU A 37 6.55 20.10 9.90
CA GLU A 37 7.65 21.04 9.65
C GLU A 37 7.51 22.32 10.51
N HIS A 38 6.39 22.49 11.21
CA HIS A 38 6.21 23.62 12.11
C HIS A 38 7.27 23.60 13.23
N ARG A 39 7.88 24.77 13.50
CA ARG A 39 9.04 24.90 14.41
C ARG A 39 8.79 24.32 15.81
N LEU A 40 7.57 24.42 16.33
CA LEU A 40 7.19 23.86 17.63
C LEU A 40 7.16 22.33 17.60
N PHE A 41 6.62 21.75 16.53
CA PHE A 41 6.55 20.30 16.36
C PHE A 41 7.95 19.70 16.26
N VAL A 42 8.84 20.34 15.50
CA VAL A 42 10.23 19.89 15.35
C VAL A 42 10.99 19.94 16.67
N LYS A 43 10.83 21.02 17.46
CA LYS A 43 11.55 21.16 18.73
C LYS A 43 11.07 20.20 19.82
N GLN A 44 9.78 19.85 19.86
CA GLN A 44 9.20 19.12 20.99
C GLN A 44 8.79 17.67 20.68
N LEU A 45 8.32 17.40 19.46
CA LEU A 45 7.68 16.12 19.11
C LEU A 45 8.48 15.30 18.09
N ALA A 46 9.32 15.92 17.26
CA ALA A 46 10.06 15.17 16.22
C ALA A 46 11.03 14.14 16.80
N GLN A 47 11.63 14.41 17.97
CA GLN A 47 12.54 13.47 18.66
C GLN A 47 11.82 12.24 19.26
N ARG A 48 10.48 12.26 19.30
CA ARG A 48 9.66 11.19 19.92
C ARG A 48 9.01 10.24 18.90
N GLY A 49 9.32 10.39 17.61
CA GLY A 49 8.73 9.53 16.56
C GLY A 49 7.22 9.71 16.37
N LEU A 50 6.62 10.79 16.87
CA LEU A 50 5.15 10.96 16.85
C LEU A 50 4.57 11.22 15.44
N LYS A 51 5.42 11.42 14.44
CA LYS A 51 4.99 11.65 13.05
C LYS A 51 4.25 10.44 12.49
N GLU A 52 4.77 9.24 12.67
CA GLU A 52 4.14 8.04 12.09
C GLU A 52 2.79 7.71 12.75
N PRO A 53 2.65 7.72 14.09
CA PRO A 53 1.35 7.53 14.74
C PRO A 53 0.32 8.58 14.35
N ILE A 54 0.71 9.85 14.24
CA ILE A 54 -0.21 10.92 13.80
C ILE A 54 -0.65 10.67 12.36
N ALA A 55 0.29 10.35 11.46
CA ALA A 55 -0.04 10.03 10.07
C ALA A 55 -0.97 8.83 9.96
N PHE A 56 -0.76 7.79 10.77
CA PHE A 56 -1.63 6.63 10.83
C PHE A 56 -3.04 6.98 11.31
N VAL A 57 -3.16 7.68 12.44
CA VAL A 57 -4.47 8.06 12.99
C VAL A 57 -5.23 8.94 12.01
N VAL A 58 -4.57 9.93 11.41
CA VAL A 58 -5.21 10.82 10.42
C VAL A 58 -5.65 10.03 9.20
N SER A 59 -4.80 9.14 8.67
CA SER A 59 -5.16 8.27 7.56
C SER A 59 -6.34 7.37 7.90
N LEU A 60 -6.38 6.80 9.11
CA LEU A 60 -7.46 5.95 9.59
C LEU A 60 -8.80 6.68 9.65
N LEU A 61 -8.80 7.92 10.15
CA LEU A 61 -10.00 8.76 10.18
C LEU A 61 -10.49 9.07 8.77
N VAL A 62 -9.59 9.38 7.84
CA VAL A 62 -9.94 9.72 6.45
C VAL A 62 -10.52 8.51 5.71
N VAL A 63 -9.86 7.35 5.76
CA VAL A 63 -10.40 6.15 5.10
C VAL A 63 -11.71 5.70 5.73
N ARG A 64 -11.88 5.86 7.04
CA ARG A 64 -13.13 5.53 7.72
C ARG A 64 -14.27 6.47 7.34
N TYR A 65 -13.98 7.77 7.18
CA TYR A 65 -14.96 8.78 6.78
C TYR A 65 -15.48 8.54 5.37
N TRP A 66 -14.60 8.13 4.44
CA TRP A 66 -14.99 7.79 3.07
C TRP A 66 -15.35 6.33 2.85
N ASN A 67 -15.36 5.52 3.90
CA ASN A 67 -15.56 4.07 3.82
C ASN A 67 -14.62 3.38 2.82
N PHE A 68 -13.39 3.88 2.69
CA PHE A 68 -12.38 3.34 1.78
C PHE A 68 -11.64 2.16 2.42
N ASP A 69 -12.12 0.94 2.15
CA ASP A 69 -11.46 -0.32 2.52
C ASP A 69 -10.85 -0.96 1.26
N ALA A 70 -9.56 -0.76 1.04
CA ALA A 70 -8.87 -1.28 -0.14
C ALA A 70 -8.91 -2.81 -0.21
N LEU A 71 -8.89 -3.52 0.93
CA LEU A 71 -8.94 -4.98 0.93
C LEU A 71 -10.33 -5.46 0.50
N SER A 72 -11.39 -4.91 1.07
CA SER A 72 -12.75 -5.28 0.67
C SER A 72 -13.00 -4.99 -0.81
N VAL A 73 -12.47 -3.89 -1.35
CA VAL A 73 -12.59 -3.56 -2.78
C VAL A 73 -11.85 -4.58 -3.65
N LEU A 74 -10.60 -4.93 -3.31
CA LEU A 74 -9.82 -5.91 -4.07
C LEU A 74 -10.45 -7.32 -4.07
N PHE A 75 -11.05 -7.71 -2.93
CA PHE A 75 -11.70 -9.01 -2.78
C PHE A 75 -13.18 -9.01 -3.13
N HIS A 76 -13.71 -7.91 -3.70
CA HIS A 76 -15.12 -7.80 -4.10
C HIS A 76 -16.09 -8.14 -2.96
N SER A 77 -15.76 -7.71 -1.74
CA SER A 77 -16.61 -7.89 -0.57
C SER A 77 -17.70 -6.81 -0.53
N ASP A 78 -18.95 -7.22 -0.32
CA ASP A 78 -20.09 -6.31 -0.14
C ASP A 78 -20.02 -5.49 1.16
N THR A 79 -19.10 -5.84 2.05
CA THR A 79 -18.95 -5.19 3.36
C THR A 79 -17.53 -4.69 3.58
N THR A 80 -17.42 -3.49 4.12
CA THR A 80 -16.18 -2.91 4.62
C THR A 80 -15.88 -3.44 6.01
N THR A 81 -14.61 -3.75 6.28
CA THR A 81 -14.18 -4.32 7.55
C THR A 81 -13.30 -3.34 8.33
N TRP A 82 -13.35 -3.43 9.66
CA TRP A 82 -12.46 -2.61 10.50
C TRP A 82 -10.98 -2.88 10.21
N TRP A 83 -10.62 -4.15 9.98
CA TRP A 83 -9.25 -4.55 9.64
C TRP A 83 -8.81 -4.01 8.28
N GLY A 84 -9.72 -3.98 7.30
CA GLY A 84 -9.44 -3.40 6.00
C GLY A 84 -9.19 -1.90 6.07
N TYR A 85 -9.93 -1.16 6.89
CA TYR A 85 -9.59 0.25 7.18
C TYR A 85 -8.22 0.41 7.84
N ALA A 86 -7.92 -0.38 8.87
CA ALA A 86 -6.65 -0.29 9.58
C ALA A 86 -5.46 -0.57 8.65
N ILE A 87 -5.56 -1.59 7.80
CA ILE A 87 -4.51 -1.94 6.84
C ILE A 87 -4.39 -0.89 5.74
N THR A 88 -5.51 -0.44 5.17
CA THR A 88 -5.53 0.62 4.15
C THR A 88 -4.90 1.91 4.70
N ALA A 89 -5.27 2.30 5.92
CA ALA A 89 -4.69 3.45 6.61
C ALA A 89 -3.19 3.31 6.87
N ALA A 90 -2.72 2.12 7.28
CA ALA A 90 -1.31 1.85 7.48
C ALA A 90 -0.50 2.00 6.19
N ILE A 91 -1.03 1.53 5.07
CA ILE A 91 -0.39 1.67 3.76
C ILE A 91 -0.30 3.14 3.35
N ILE A 92 -1.39 3.90 3.49
CA ILE A 92 -1.42 5.34 3.17
C ILE A 92 -0.45 6.12 4.06
N ALA A 93 -0.47 5.85 5.37
CA ALA A 93 0.37 6.51 6.37
C ALA A 93 1.86 6.15 6.24
N GLY A 94 2.19 4.98 5.69
CA GLY A 94 3.56 4.59 5.33
C GLY A 94 4.21 5.51 4.30
N GLY A 95 3.40 6.36 3.63
CA GLY A 95 3.87 7.42 2.74
C GLY A 95 4.35 6.91 1.38
N SER A 96 4.59 7.86 0.47
CA SER A 96 5.04 7.62 -0.91
C SER A 96 6.32 6.76 -1.01
N LYS A 97 7.21 6.83 -0.01
CA LYS A 97 8.45 6.04 0.05
C LYS A 97 8.18 4.54 0.25
N ALA A 98 7.17 4.17 1.04
CA ALA A 98 6.76 2.79 1.20
C ALA A 98 6.06 2.26 -0.06
N SER A 99 5.19 3.07 -0.67
CA SER A 99 4.48 2.71 -1.90
C SER A 99 5.43 2.49 -3.08
N ILE A 100 6.41 3.39 -3.28
CA ILE A 100 7.43 3.27 -4.33
C ILE A 100 8.33 2.06 -4.09
N LYS A 101 8.74 1.83 -2.84
CA LYS A 101 9.55 0.65 -2.47
C LYS A 101 8.78 -0.64 -2.72
N LEU A 102 7.49 -0.69 -2.34
CA LEU A 102 6.63 -1.85 -2.57
C LEU A 102 6.41 -2.09 -4.08
N PHE A 103 6.23 -1.03 -4.86
CA PHE A 103 6.14 -1.13 -6.33
C PHE A 103 7.44 -1.67 -6.95
N HIS A 104 8.60 -1.15 -6.50
CA HIS A 104 9.90 -1.62 -6.94
C HIS A 104 10.17 -3.07 -6.52
N ASP A 105 9.81 -3.45 -5.30
CA ASP A 105 9.97 -4.81 -4.76
C ASP A 105 9.07 -5.81 -5.51
N VAL A 106 7.82 -5.44 -5.82
CA VAL A 106 6.90 -6.27 -6.61
C VAL A 106 7.36 -6.43 -8.07
N MET A 107 7.86 -5.36 -8.71
CA MET A 107 8.40 -5.47 -10.07
C MET A 107 9.73 -6.23 -10.12
N GLY A 108 10.60 -6.03 -9.14
CA GLY A 108 11.87 -6.73 -9.00
C GLY A 108 11.68 -8.23 -8.76
N THR A 109 10.71 -8.62 -7.93
CA THR A 109 10.38 -10.03 -7.65
C THR A 109 9.81 -10.74 -8.89
N LYS A 110 8.94 -10.08 -9.68
CA LYS A 110 8.49 -10.63 -10.97
C LYS A 110 9.65 -10.85 -11.95
N SER A 111 10.61 -9.93 -12.03
CA SER A 111 11.78 -10.08 -12.89
C SER A 111 12.71 -11.20 -12.44
N ALA A 112 12.88 -11.41 -11.13
CA ALA A 112 13.71 -12.49 -10.59
C ALA A 112 13.09 -13.87 -10.87
N ALA A 113 11.79 -14.03 -10.65
CA ALA A 113 11.06 -15.27 -10.92
C ALA A 113 11.06 -15.63 -12.42
N LEU A 114 10.89 -14.64 -13.31
CA LEU A 114 11.01 -14.83 -14.77
C LEU A 114 12.41 -15.26 -15.21
N ARG A 115 13.46 -14.64 -14.64
CA ARG A 115 14.86 -15.03 -14.91
C ARG A 115 15.16 -16.46 -14.45
N GLN A 116 14.64 -16.87 -13.30
CA GLN A 116 14.81 -18.24 -12.80
C GLN A 116 14.11 -19.27 -13.70
N LEU A 117 12.89 -18.98 -14.15
CA LEU A 117 12.16 -19.84 -15.09
C LEU A 117 12.87 -19.98 -16.44
N GLN A 118 13.45 -18.89 -16.96
CA GLN A 118 14.25 -18.92 -18.19
C GLN A 118 15.53 -19.74 -18.00
N ALA A 119 16.25 -19.54 -16.89
CA ALA A 119 17.45 -20.30 -16.58
C ALA A 119 17.18 -21.82 -16.43
N THR A 120 16.08 -22.21 -15.78
CA THR A 120 15.71 -23.64 -15.67
C THR A 120 15.32 -24.24 -17.02
N LYS A 121 14.65 -23.48 -17.91
CA LYS A 121 14.33 -23.93 -19.27
C LYS A 121 15.57 -24.12 -20.13
N GLU A 122 16.55 -23.22 -20.03
CA GLU A 122 17.82 -23.34 -20.76
C GLU A 122 18.67 -24.53 -20.30
N VAL A 123 18.68 -24.83 -18.99
CA VAL A 123 19.35 -26.02 -18.45
C VAL A 123 18.68 -27.31 -18.92
N LYS A 124 17.34 -27.37 -18.94
CA LYS A 124 16.59 -28.53 -19.46
C LYS A 124 16.68 -28.72 -20.97
N ALA A 125 16.96 -27.67 -21.74
CA ALA A 125 17.11 -27.75 -23.19
C ALA A 125 18.52 -28.17 -23.64
N LYS A 126 19.51 -28.11 -22.73
CA LYS A 126 20.92 -28.44 -22.99
C LYS A 126 21.38 -29.78 -22.41
N GLY A 127 20.55 -30.43 -21.59
CA GLY A 127 20.78 -31.80 -21.06
C GLY A 127 19.86 -32.79 -21.76
#